data_AF-A0A0D6KW18-F1
#
_entry.id   AF-A0A0D6KW18-F1
#
_cell.length_a   1.000
_cell.length_b   1.000
_cell.length_c   1.000
_cell.angle_alpha   90.00
_cell.angle_beta   90.00
_cell.angle_gamma   90.00
#
_symmetry.space_group_name_H-M   'P 1'
#
loop_
_entity.id
_entity.type
_entity.pdbx_description
1 polymer ?
#
loop_
_entity_poly.entity_id
_entity_poly.type
_entity_poly.pdbx_seq_one_letter_code
_entity_poly.pdbx_strand_id
1 'polypeptide(L)'
;MHNTKPIRIYVDMVADLFHAGHVNFLSQAKSLGDQLVVGIHSDDTVAGYKRQPIMNMVERMAVVESCRYVDEVIPNAPLNVTLEYLESLNIDYVCHGDDVNEENLKNWYGEIQKQGRLKLVPYTKNISTTNLLQRCSSTDKSCFVSQPIRVDFIAYHDLQAQAGLSVFESMSQHFDCRWLIGPNQQPTDAQAAILLDHTQHHPHIKKSVNSYQYLFYLHHDLGDIDAYEIEKNRLRDFNIIFVPGDVHYHHAQKILGSTYAQAFQQPTRLILQGGWPKYDKMQIPKEYSELAQKLSNLPYKYTILYAPTWGYTREWEQLLPLFKNLQCNVIIKNHIYVNPGQAYPQGAEVIYESSLRSVQEMEETALAYNLPNIIVAPRKLNICSLFPFVDVLVTDQSSVSIEFLSFGISIETGRFNADPNQLQPQSSLISKDILFKPLKELQEVFASDSSFHNLIEIESQKQHRDSIVNHNIKSSGALIAQLIDRYIAFWQVLENPLKSHSELETLMNQWHQLLVS
;
A
#
# COMPACT_ATOMS: atom_id res chain seq x y z
N MET A 1 -55.74 30.81 -34.71
CA MET A 1 -55.16 30.02 -33.60
C MET A 1 -54.67 31.02 -32.56
N HIS A 2 -55.28 31.05 -31.38
CA HIS A 2 -54.84 31.96 -30.32
C HIS A 2 -53.42 31.58 -29.90
N ASN A 3 -52.47 32.49 -30.06
CA ASN A 3 -51.10 32.35 -29.59
C ASN A 3 -51.09 32.61 -28.08
N THR A 4 -51.44 31.59 -27.29
CA THR A 4 -51.37 31.67 -25.82
C THR A 4 -49.92 31.48 -25.39
N LYS A 5 -49.34 32.47 -24.70
CA LYS A 5 -48.00 32.39 -24.11
C LYS A 5 -47.90 31.12 -23.25
N PRO A 6 -46.85 30.28 -23.41
CA PRO A 6 -46.69 29.07 -22.62
C PRO A 6 -46.50 29.42 -21.14
N ILE A 7 -47.18 28.69 -20.25
CA ILE A 7 -47.07 28.83 -18.80
C ILE A 7 -45.75 28.22 -18.34
N ARG A 8 -44.88 29.03 -17.74
CA ARG A 8 -43.56 28.61 -17.24
C ARG A 8 -43.61 28.36 -15.73
N ILE A 9 -43.27 27.14 -15.34
CA ILE A 9 -43.14 26.69 -13.96
C ILE A 9 -41.67 26.66 -13.58
N TYR A 10 -41.33 27.22 -12.43
CA TYR A 10 -40.00 27.14 -11.84
C TYR A 10 -40.01 26.22 -10.63
N VAL A 11 -38.95 25.43 -10.51
CA VAL A 11 -38.62 24.68 -9.29
C VAL A 11 -37.13 24.86 -9.01
N ASP A 12 -36.75 24.95 -7.75
CA ASP A 12 -35.37 24.91 -7.30
C ASP A 12 -35.13 23.68 -6.45
N MET A 13 -33.96 23.07 -6.62
CA MET A 13 -33.63 21.85 -5.91
C MET A 13 -32.11 21.65 -5.78
N VAL A 14 -31.76 20.72 -4.87
CA VAL A 14 -30.38 20.22 -4.80
C VAL A 14 -30.16 19.06 -5.76
N ALA A 15 -31.11 18.14 -5.91
CA ALA A 15 -30.99 16.98 -6.80
C ALA A 15 -29.82 16.01 -6.48
N ASP A 16 -29.36 15.97 -5.23
CA ASP A 16 -28.31 15.05 -4.79
C ASP A 16 -28.81 13.58 -4.76
N LEU A 17 -28.03 12.67 -5.32
CA LEU A 17 -28.40 11.27 -5.62
C LEU A 17 -29.78 11.19 -6.27
N PHE A 18 -29.91 11.79 -7.45
CA PHE A 18 -31.18 11.93 -8.16
C PHE A 18 -31.96 10.60 -8.26
N HIS A 19 -33.24 10.62 -7.89
CA HIS A 19 -34.01 9.40 -7.58
C HIS A 19 -35.50 9.55 -7.90
N ALA A 20 -36.27 8.47 -7.79
CA ALA A 20 -37.69 8.42 -8.17
C ALA A 20 -38.56 9.51 -7.51
N GLY A 21 -38.26 9.91 -6.26
CA GLY A 21 -38.94 11.04 -5.61
C GLY A 21 -38.76 12.37 -6.35
N HIS A 22 -37.55 12.67 -6.82
CA HIS A 22 -37.27 13.87 -7.64
C HIS A 22 -37.98 13.79 -8.99
N VAL A 23 -37.98 12.62 -9.64
CA VAL A 23 -38.68 12.40 -10.92
C VAL A 23 -40.18 12.64 -10.78
N ASN A 24 -40.80 12.13 -9.71
CA ASN A 24 -42.23 12.34 -9.45
C ASN A 24 -42.55 13.80 -9.10
N PHE A 25 -41.69 14.47 -8.34
CA PHE A 25 -41.82 15.91 -8.08
C PHE A 25 -41.80 16.71 -9.38
N LEU A 26 -40.81 16.48 -10.24
CA LEU A 26 -40.69 17.17 -11.53
C LEU A 26 -41.86 16.85 -12.48
N SER A 27 -42.36 15.61 -12.47
CA SER A 27 -43.57 15.25 -13.21
C SER A 27 -44.82 16.03 -12.77
N GLN A 28 -44.97 16.23 -11.46
CA GLN A 28 -46.08 17.00 -10.90
C GLN A 28 -45.91 18.50 -11.16
N ALA A 29 -44.70 19.03 -11.07
CA ALA A 29 -44.42 20.42 -11.42
C ALA A 29 -44.69 20.70 -12.90
N LYS A 30 -44.27 19.79 -13.79
CA LYS A 30 -44.51 19.89 -15.23
C LYS A 30 -46.00 19.85 -15.59
N SER A 31 -46.86 19.18 -14.82
CA SER A 31 -48.30 19.15 -15.12
C SER A 31 -49.04 20.46 -14.78
N LEU A 32 -48.39 21.41 -14.10
CA LEU A 32 -48.94 22.72 -13.75
C LEU A 32 -48.78 23.78 -14.84
N GLY A 33 -47.99 23.50 -15.89
CA GLY A 33 -47.75 24.44 -16.98
C GLY A 33 -47.19 23.77 -18.24
N ASP A 34 -46.76 24.59 -19.19
CA ASP A 34 -46.28 24.13 -20.50
C ASP A 34 -44.76 23.88 -20.50
N GLN A 35 -44.01 24.60 -19.67
CA GLN A 35 -42.56 24.52 -19.55
C GLN A 35 -42.13 24.45 -18.08
N LEU A 36 -41.16 23.60 -17.77
CA LEU A 36 -40.56 23.40 -16.46
C LEU A 36 -39.09 23.80 -16.50
N VAL A 37 -38.77 24.83 -15.73
CA VAL A 37 -37.43 25.37 -15.51
C VAL A 37 -36.94 24.91 -14.14
N VAL A 38 -35.79 24.25 -14.09
CA VAL A 38 -35.21 23.71 -12.85
C VAL A 38 -33.94 24.46 -12.47
N GLY A 39 -33.98 25.18 -11.35
CA GLY A 39 -32.82 25.78 -10.73
C GLY A 39 -32.05 24.79 -9.85
N ILE A 40 -30.74 24.68 -10.07
CA ILE A 40 -29.85 23.86 -9.25
C ILE A 40 -29.00 24.75 -8.36
N HIS A 41 -29.08 24.56 -7.04
CA HIS A 41 -28.25 25.30 -6.09
C HIS A 41 -26.77 24.92 -6.22
N SER A 42 -25.88 25.89 -6.02
CA SER A 42 -24.44 25.65 -5.91
C SER A 42 -24.08 24.88 -4.64
N ASP A 43 -22.93 24.20 -4.65
CA ASP A 43 -22.48 23.44 -3.48
C ASP A 43 -22.32 24.35 -2.24
N ASP A 44 -21.83 25.59 -2.42
CA ASP A 44 -21.72 26.61 -1.37
C ASP A 44 -23.09 27.05 -0.82
N THR A 45 -24.07 27.26 -1.72
CA THR A 45 -25.44 27.61 -1.30
C THR A 45 -26.02 26.49 -0.43
N VAL A 46 -25.81 25.23 -0.82
CA VAL A 46 -26.32 24.08 -0.08
C VAL A 46 -25.65 23.92 1.27
N ALA A 47 -24.32 24.06 1.33
CA ALA A 47 -23.56 23.97 2.57
C ALA A 47 -23.98 25.01 3.63
N GLY A 48 -24.54 26.14 3.20
CA GLY A 48 -25.03 27.19 4.09
C GLY A 48 -26.28 26.84 4.91
N TYR A 49 -27.08 25.83 4.50
CA TYR A 49 -28.34 25.50 5.20
C TYR A 49 -28.58 24.00 5.43
N LYS A 50 -27.82 23.12 4.76
CA LYS A 50 -27.88 21.67 5.00
C LYS A 50 -26.55 21.00 4.65
N ARG A 51 -26.49 19.67 4.80
CA ARG A 51 -25.29 18.90 4.45
C ARG A 51 -24.85 19.17 3.02
N GLN A 52 -23.54 19.19 2.80
CA GLN A 52 -22.98 19.25 1.45
C GLN A 52 -23.47 18.05 0.62
N PRO A 53 -23.78 18.25 -0.68
CA PRO A 53 -24.14 17.17 -1.59
C PRO A 53 -23.02 16.12 -1.73
N ILE A 54 -23.39 14.88 -2.07
CA ILE A 54 -22.42 13.85 -2.46
C ILE A 54 -22.00 14.06 -3.92
N MET A 55 -22.96 14.35 -4.79
CA MET A 55 -22.72 14.71 -6.19
C MET A 55 -22.37 16.19 -6.31
N ASN A 56 -21.33 16.54 -7.07
CA ASN A 56 -21.00 17.93 -7.35
C ASN A 56 -22.08 18.59 -8.24
N MET A 57 -22.11 19.93 -8.31
CA MET A 57 -23.16 20.64 -9.06
C MET A 57 -23.26 20.22 -10.53
N VAL A 58 -22.14 19.97 -11.20
CA VAL A 58 -22.12 19.57 -12.62
C VAL A 58 -22.79 18.21 -12.82
N GLU A 59 -22.49 17.25 -11.95
CA GLU A 59 -23.13 15.92 -11.95
C GLU A 59 -24.64 16.04 -11.69
N ARG A 60 -25.04 16.88 -10.73
CA ARG A 60 -26.45 17.12 -10.39
C ARG A 60 -27.23 17.76 -11.54
N MET A 61 -26.62 18.71 -12.26
CA MET A 61 -27.21 19.30 -13.46
C MET A 61 -27.40 18.26 -14.56
N ALA A 62 -26.36 17.48 -14.88
CA ALA A 62 -26.41 16.50 -15.95
C ALA A 62 -27.54 15.46 -15.77
N VAL A 63 -27.76 14.98 -14.54
CA VAL A 63 -28.84 14.04 -14.27
C VAL A 63 -30.23 14.68 -14.33
N VAL A 64 -30.35 15.95 -13.93
CA VAL A 64 -31.61 16.70 -14.02
C VAL A 64 -31.97 17.03 -15.48
N GLU A 65 -30.98 17.44 -16.28
CA GLU A 65 -31.15 17.68 -17.73
C GLU A 65 -31.62 16.42 -18.46
N SER A 66 -31.23 15.23 -17.98
CA SER A 66 -31.68 13.95 -18.55
C SER A 66 -33.13 13.57 -18.19
N CYS A 67 -33.76 14.30 -17.26
CA CYS A 67 -35.12 14.02 -16.82
C CYS A 67 -36.15 14.46 -17.87
N ARG A 68 -36.96 13.52 -18.35
CA ARG A 68 -37.96 13.74 -19.42
C ARG A 68 -38.98 14.86 -19.20
N TYR A 69 -39.13 15.36 -17.97
CA TYR A 69 -40.11 16.38 -17.59
C TYR A 69 -39.50 17.79 -17.57
N VAL A 70 -38.19 17.90 -17.66
CA VAL A 70 -37.43 19.16 -17.56
C VAL A 70 -37.20 19.72 -18.95
N ASP A 71 -37.50 21.02 -19.14
CA ASP A 71 -37.24 21.71 -20.41
C ASP A 71 -35.98 22.58 -20.35
N GLU A 72 -35.65 23.10 -19.16
CA GLU A 72 -34.54 24.03 -18.96
C GLU A 72 -33.91 23.82 -17.57
N VAL A 73 -32.57 23.82 -17.48
CA VAL A 73 -31.82 23.74 -16.22
C VAL A 73 -30.95 24.98 -16.06
N ILE A 74 -31.01 25.60 -14.88
CA ILE A 74 -30.28 26.83 -14.57
C ILE A 74 -29.32 26.56 -13.40
N PRO A 75 -28.02 26.86 -13.54
CA PRO A 75 -27.05 26.72 -12.46
C PRO A 75 -27.17 27.84 -11.42
N ASN A 76 -26.60 27.63 -10.24
CA ASN A 76 -26.46 28.65 -9.19
C ASN A 76 -27.79 29.29 -8.77
N ALA A 77 -28.86 28.50 -8.69
CA ALA A 77 -30.15 28.99 -8.22
C ALA A 77 -30.07 29.51 -6.78
N PRO A 78 -30.62 30.71 -6.49
CA PRO A 78 -30.61 31.27 -5.15
C PRO A 78 -31.51 30.46 -4.21
N LEU A 79 -31.18 30.44 -2.92
CA LEU A 79 -32.02 29.82 -1.89
C LEU A 79 -33.28 30.66 -1.59
N ASN A 80 -33.14 31.99 -1.61
CA ASN A 80 -34.27 32.90 -1.46
C ASN A 80 -34.68 33.39 -2.85
N VAL A 81 -35.86 32.96 -3.30
CA VAL A 81 -36.37 33.34 -4.61
C VAL A 81 -37.05 34.70 -4.51
N THR A 82 -36.68 35.63 -5.40
CA THR A 82 -37.28 36.97 -5.48
C THR A 82 -38.18 37.11 -6.70
N LEU A 83 -39.12 38.05 -6.66
CA LEU A 83 -39.97 38.36 -7.82
C LEU A 83 -39.14 38.83 -9.02
N GLU A 84 -38.11 39.65 -8.79
CA GLU A 84 -37.17 40.12 -9.81
C GLU A 84 -36.46 38.94 -10.51
N TYR A 85 -36.00 37.95 -9.74
CA TYR A 85 -35.38 36.74 -10.29
C TYR A 85 -36.36 35.97 -11.19
N LEU A 86 -37.60 35.79 -10.75
CA LEU A 86 -38.63 35.11 -11.54
C LEU A 86 -39.03 35.87 -12.81
N GLU A 87 -39.11 37.19 -12.74
CA GLU A 87 -39.40 38.07 -13.87
C GLU A 87 -38.30 38.00 -14.94
N SER A 88 -37.03 37.98 -14.51
CA SER A 88 -35.89 37.83 -15.42
C SER A 88 -35.92 36.54 -16.24
N LEU A 89 -36.53 35.48 -15.67
CA LEU A 89 -36.67 34.16 -16.28
C LEU A 89 -38.05 33.92 -16.93
N ASN A 90 -38.91 34.95 -16.95
CA ASN A 90 -40.28 34.90 -17.43
C ASN A 90 -41.12 33.78 -16.81
N ILE A 91 -40.91 33.48 -15.53
CA ILE A 91 -41.64 32.42 -14.80
C ILE A 91 -43.02 32.91 -14.43
N ASP A 92 -44.05 32.06 -14.53
CA ASP A 92 -45.41 32.38 -14.10
C ASP A 92 -45.68 31.88 -12.67
N TYR A 93 -45.26 30.64 -12.35
CA TYR A 93 -45.46 30.02 -11.04
C TYR A 93 -44.20 29.33 -10.51
N VAL A 94 -44.05 29.28 -9.19
CA VAL A 94 -43.05 28.45 -8.50
C VAL A 94 -43.74 27.23 -7.93
N CYS A 95 -43.13 26.06 -8.08
CA CYS A 95 -43.62 24.81 -7.50
C CYS A 95 -42.62 24.26 -6.47
N HIS A 96 -43.12 23.81 -5.32
CA HIS A 96 -42.31 23.16 -4.29
C HIS A 96 -43.05 21.96 -3.69
N GLY A 97 -42.32 21.02 -3.08
CA GLY A 97 -42.92 19.97 -2.24
C GLY A 97 -43.62 20.52 -1.00
N ASP A 98 -44.63 19.82 -0.51
CA ASP A 98 -45.36 20.14 0.73
C ASP A 98 -44.64 19.74 2.02
N ASP A 99 -43.39 19.26 1.93
CA ASP A 99 -42.55 18.80 3.04
C ASP A 99 -41.73 19.92 3.72
N VAL A 100 -41.86 21.16 3.26
CA VAL A 100 -41.19 22.33 3.85
C VAL A 100 -42.02 22.92 5.00
N ASN A 101 -41.34 23.25 6.09
CA ASN A 101 -41.97 23.94 7.23
C ASN A 101 -42.38 25.38 6.87
N GLU A 102 -43.36 25.94 7.59
CA GLU A 102 -43.94 27.26 7.30
C GLU A 102 -42.91 28.40 7.37
N GLU A 103 -41.94 28.32 8.29
CA GLU A 103 -40.91 29.34 8.46
C GLU A 103 -39.99 29.42 7.24
N ASN A 104 -39.50 28.27 6.77
CA ASN A 104 -38.68 28.17 5.56
C ASN A 104 -39.48 28.55 4.32
N LEU A 105 -40.76 28.14 4.22
CA LEU A 105 -41.62 28.54 3.11
C LEU A 105 -41.76 30.07 3.03
N LYS A 106 -41.91 30.72 4.18
CA LYS A 106 -42.00 32.17 4.29
C LYS A 106 -40.66 32.85 3.96
N ASN A 107 -39.54 32.27 4.40
CA ASN A 107 -38.21 32.83 4.16
C ASN A 107 -37.79 32.70 2.70
N TRP A 108 -38.05 31.56 2.07
CA TRP A 108 -37.60 31.26 0.70
C TRP A 108 -38.56 31.77 -0.38
N TYR A 109 -39.87 31.77 -0.10
CA TYR A 109 -40.92 32.08 -1.10
C TYR A 109 -41.99 33.05 -0.62
N GLY A 110 -41.80 33.74 0.51
CA GLY A 110 -42.87 34.53 1.15
C GLY A 110 -43.49 35.61 0.25
N GLU A 111 -42.70 36.26 -0.61
CA GLU A 111 -43.22 37.24 -1.58
C GLU A 111 -44.01 36.58 -2.71
N ILE A 112 -43.54 35.42 -3.18
CA ILE A 112 -44.17 34.64 -4.25
C ILE A 112 -45.51 34.09 -3.76
N GLN A 113 -45.57 33.64 -2.50
CA GLN A 113 -46.78 33.15 -1.86
C GLN A 113 -47.84 34.25 -1.73
N LYS A 114 -47.46 35.47 -1.31
CA LYS A 114 -48.38 36.62 -1.22
C LYS A 114 -49.01 36.99 -2.56
N GLN A 115 -48.31 36.75 -3.67
CA GLN A 115 -48.80 36.97 -5.03
C GLN A 115 -49.65 35.81 -5.58
N GLY A 116 -49.86 34.74 -4.79
CA GLY A 116 -50.60 33.56 -5.23
C GLY A 116 -49.88 32.71 -6.29
N ARG A 117 -48.56 32.92 -6.45
CA ARG A 117 -47.73 32.29 -7.49
C ARG A 117 -47.01 31.03 -7.02
N LEU A 118 -47.09 30.69 -5.74
CA LEU A 118 -46.54 29.46 -5.17
C LEU A 118 -47.56 28.32 -5.27
N LYS A 119 -47.14 27.19 -5.83
CA LYS A 119 -47.90 25.93 -5.89
C LYS A 119 -47.17 24.86 -5.08
N LEU A 120 -47.91 24.11 -4.28
CA LEU A 120 -47.36 22.99 -3.52
C LEU A 120 -47.87 21.68 -4.10
N VAL A 121 -46.99 20.68 -4.18
CA VAL A 121 -47.32 19.33 -4.63
C VAL A 121 -46.91 18.31 -3.58
N PRO A 122 -47.63 17.17 -3.47
CA PRO A 122 -47.31 16.13 -2.51
C PRO A 122 -45.87 15.58 -2.64
N TYR A 123 -45.15 15.55 -1.53
CA TYR A 123 -43.84 14.91 -1.42
C TYR A 123 -43.95 13.37 -1.48
N THR A 124 -43.04 12.73 -2.23
CA THR A 124 -43.02 11.27 -2.36
C THR A 124 -42.48 10.61 -1.10
N LYS A 125 -43.37 10.01 -0.30
CA LYS A 125 -43.02 9.29 0.93
C LYS A 125 -42.09 8.10 0.66
N ASN A 126 -41.33 7.71 1.68
CA ASN A 126 -40.46 6.52 1.70
C ASN A 126 -39.25 6.55 0.75
N ILE A 127 -38.95 7.67 0.09
CA ILE A 127 -37.72 7.89 -0.67
C ILE A 127 -37.18 9.30 -0.42
N SER A 128 -35.88 9.40 -0.17
CA SER A 128 -35.14 10.66 -0.01
C SER A 128 -33.66 10.34 -0.12
N THR A 129 -32.82 11.35 -0.38
CA THR A 129 -31.38 11.14 -0.38
C THR A 129 -30.89 10.61 0.98
N THR A 130 -31.46 11.07 2.08
CA THR A 130 -31.15 10.55 3.43
C THR A 130 -31.52 9.08 3.55
N ASN A 131 -32.70 8.67 3.07
CA ASN A 131 -33.12 7.27 3.10
C ASN A 131 -32.23 6.39 2.20
N LEU A 132 -31.78 6.89 1.05
CA LEU A 132 -30.86 6.16 0.19
C LEU A 132 -29.49 5.99 0.85
N LEU A 133 -28.96 7.06 1.46
CA LEU A 133 -27.71 7.00 2.23
C LEU A 133 -27.83 6.04 3.42
N GLN A 134 -28.96 6.07 4.13
CA GLN A 134 -29.27 5.11 5.18
C GLN A 134 -29.34 3.70 4.62
N ARG A 135 -30.02 3.44 3.50
CA ARG A 135 -30.06 2.10 2.88
C ARG A 135 -28.69 1.60 2.48
N CYS A 136 -27.82 2.46 1.92
CA CYS A 136 -26.44 2.08 1.62
C CYS A 136 -25.60 1.81 2.88
N SER A 137 -25.95 2.47 3.99
CA SER A 137 -25.28 2.30 5.28
C SER A 137 -25.87 1.13 6.11
N SER A 138 -27.14 0.79 5.89
CA SER A 138 -27.95 -0.18 6.62
C SER A 138 -28.21 -1.46 5.82
N THR A 139 -27.83 -1.53 4.53
CA THR A 139 -27.59 -2.79 3.87
C THR A 139 -26.59 -3.52 4.73
N ASP A 140 -27.09 -4.55 5.40
CA ASP A 140 -26.40 -5.33 6.40
C ASP A 140 -24.98 -5.63 5.94
N LYS A 141 -24.01 -4.90 6.49
CA LYS A 141 -22.65 -5.43 6.59
C LYS A 141 -22.70 -6.80 7.28
N SER A 142 -23.71 -7.03 8.13
CA SER A 142 -23.96 -8.30 8.84
C SER A 142 -24.37 -9.48 7.96
N CYS A 143 -24.84 -9.29 6.71
CA CYS A 143 -25.13 -10.40 5.80
C CYS A 143 -23.85 -11.02 5.20
N PHE A 144 -22.69 -10.36 5.38
CA PHE A 144 -21.38 -10.88 5.03
C PHE A 144 -20.33 -10.79 6.14
N VAL A 145 -20.69 -10.44 7.38
CA VAL A 145 -19.76 -10.61 8.50
C VAL A 145 -19.78 -12.08 8.92
N SER A 146 -19.11 -12.92 8.14
CA SER A 146 -18.30 -13.98 8.74
C SER A 146 -17.48 -13.33 9.85
N GLN A 147 -17.24 -14.02 10.98
CA GLN A 147 -16.28 -13.53 11.99
C GLN A 147 -15.08 -12.88 11.28
N PRO A 148 -14.61 -11.69 11.70
CA PRO A 148 -13.50 -11.03 11.03
C PRO A 148 -12.38 -12.04 10.90
N ILE A 149 -11.97 -12.29 9.65
CA ILE A 149 -10.98 -13.31 9.34
C ILE A 149 -9.72 -12.91 10.10
N ARG A 150 -9.25 -13.80 10.96
CA ARG A 150 -8.01 -13.59 11.69
C ARG A 150 -6.85 -13.96 10.78
N VAL A 151 -5.84 -13.11 10.77
CA VAL A 151 -4.66 -13.22 9.91
C VAL A 151 -3.40 -13.19 10.76
N ASP A 152 -2.65 -14.28 10.74
CA ASP A 152 -1.34 -14.33 11.39
C ASP A 152 -0.24 -13.85 10.45
N PHE A 153 0.57 -12.91 10.91
CA PHE A 153 1.80 -12.48 10.24
C PHE A 153 2.99 -13.14 10.91
N ILE A 154 3.69 -13.99 10.17
CA ILE A 154 4.71 -14.89 10.71
C ILE A 154 6.08 -14.43 10.21
N ALA A 155 6.97 -14.13 11.16
CA ALA A 155 8.35 -13.73 10.89
C ALA A 155 9.30 -14.38 11.91
N TYR A 156 10.57 -14.57 11.52
CA TYR A 156 11.58 -15.09 12.43
C TYR A 156 11.96 -14.06 13.50
N HIS A 157 12.18 -12.81 13.09
CA HIS A 157 12.66 -11.73 13.97
C HIS A 157 12.12 -10.36 13.56
N ASP A 158 12.34 -9.35 14.39
CA ASP A 158 11.75 -8.01 14.24
C ASP A 158 12.08 -7.36 12.88
N LEU A 159 13.31 -7.53 12.36
CA LEU A 159 13.70 -6.94 11.07
C LEU A 159 12.93 -7.52 9.86
N GLN A 160 12.52 -8.78 9.92
CA GLN A 160 11.68 -9.38 8.89
C GLN A 160 10.23 -8.91 9.03
N ALA A 161 9.73 -8.81 10.26
CA ALA A 161 8.40 -8.24 10.51
C ALA A 161 8.29 -6.81 9.95
N GLN A 162 9.36 -6.01 10.07
CA GLN A 162 9.41 -4.67 9.47
C GLN A 162 9.25 -4.68 7.94
N ALA A 163 9.68 -5.73 7.22
CA ALA A 163 9.51 -5.84 5.77
C ALA A 163 8.03 -5.99 5.36
N GLY A 164 7.17 -6.48 6.26
CA GLY A 164 5.73 -6.63 6.05
C GLY A 164 4.85 -5.58 6.73
N LEU A 165 5.44 -4.58 7.40
CA LEU A 165 4.69 -3.72 8.30
C LEU A 165 3.58 -2.93 7.58
N SER A 166 3.83 -2.41 6.37
CA SER A 166 2.81 -1.69 5.61
C SER A 166 1.66 -2.61 5.14
N VAL A 167 1.95 -3.89 4.86
CA VAL A 167 0.92 -4.90 4.58
C VAL A 167 0.09 -5.14 5.84
N PHE A 168 0.73 -5.35 6.99
CA PHE A 168 0.08 -5.56 8.28
C PHE A 168 -0.86 -4.41 8.64
N GLU A 169 -0.38 -3.16 8.56
CA GLU A 169 -1.17 -1.97 8.85
C GLU A 169 -2.36 -1.83 7.89
N SER A 170 -2.15 -2.09 6.59
CA SER A 170 -3.22 -2.00 5.58
C SER A 170 -4.27 -3.09 5.79
N MET A 171 -3.85 -4.32 6.09
CA MET A 171 -4.77 -5.43 6.35
C MET A 171 -5.52 -5.27 7.67
N SER A 172 -4.88 -4.72 8.70
CA SER A 172 -5.49 -4.50 10.02
C SER A 172 -6.66 -3.51 10.00
N GLN A 173 -6.85 -2.77 8.90
CA GLN A 173 -8.03 -1.94 8.68
C GLN A 173 -9.30 -2.77 8.40
N HIS A 174 -9.13 -4.02 7.95
CA HIS A 174 -10.21 -4.91 7.47
C HIS A 174 -10.22 -6.28 8.15
N PHE A 175 -9.09 -6.71 8.71
CA PHE A 175 -8.88 -8.04 9.31
C PHE A 175 -8.42 -7.95 10.77
N ASP A 176 -8.64 -9.02 11.53
CA ASP A 176 -8.04 -9.19 12.87
C ASP A 176 -6.61 -9.73 12.69
N CYS A 177 -5.62 -8.84 12.55
CA CYS A 177 -4.23 -9.25 12.33
C CYS A 177 -3.42 -9.32 13.61
N ARG A 178 -2.50 -10.29 13.70
CA ARG A 178 -1.48 -10.33 14.76
C ARG A 178 -0.12 -10.81 14.27
N TRP A 179 0.93 -10.43 14.98
CA TRP A 179 2.28 -10.88 14.73
C TRP A 179 2.62 -12.14 15.53
N LEU A 180 3.22 -13.12 14.87
CA LEU A 180 3.88 -14.28 15.45
C LEU A 180 5.36 -14.22 15.11
N ILE A 181 6.18 -13.71 16.05
CA ILE A 181 7.61 -13.47 15.83
C ILE A 181 8.44 -14.48 16.61
N GLY A 182 9.33 -15.19 15.91
CA GLY A 182 10.25 -16.18 16.48
C GLY A 182 10.32 -17.45 15.66
N PRO A 183 11.31 -18.32 15.90
CA PRO A 183 11.43 -19.59 15.20
C PRO A 183 10.26 -20.54 15.51
N ASN A 184 10.02 -21.49 14.62
CA ASN A 184 9.16 -22.66 14.85
C ASN A 184 7.72 -22.33 15.28
N GLN A 185 7.16 -21.23 14.76
CA GLN A 185 5.76 -20.85 15.01
C GLN A 185 4.81 -21.99 14.64
N GLN A 186 3.74 -22.10 15.42
CA GLN A 186 2.65 -23.05 15.21
C GLN A 186 1.43 -22.34 14.61
N PRO A 187 0.62 -23.04 13.81
CA PRO A 187 -0.69 -22.53 13.44
C PRO A 187 -1.54 -22.24 14.68
N THR A 188 -2.27 -21.13 14.65
CA THR A 188 -3.21 -20.78 15.71
C THR A 188 -4.65 -21.05 15.28
N ASP A 189 -5.61 -20.40 15.93
CA ASP A 189 -7.02 -20.34 15.54
C ASP A 189 -7.34 -19.39 14.36
N ALA A 190 -6.32 -18.90 13.65
CA ALA A 190 -6.50 -17.94 12.56
C ALA A 190 -6.81 -18.67 11.25
N GLN A 191 -7.70 -18.11 10.44
CA GLN A 191 -8.11 -18.71 9.16
C GLN A 191 -7.07 -18.47 8.07
N ALA A 192 -6.32 -17.36 8.18
CA ALA A 192 -5.31 -16.99 7.21
C ALA A 192 -3.95 -16.73 7.86
N ALA A 193 -2.88 -16.92 7.08
CA ALA A 193 -1.54 -16.49 7.48
C ALA A 193 -0.74 -15.93 6.31
N ILE A 194 0.14 -15.00 6.63
CA ILE A 194 1.20 -14.49 5.76
C ILE A 194 2.52 -14.90 6.36
N LEU A 195 3.28 -15.72 5.65
CA LEU A 195 4.63 -16.09 6.02
C LEU A 195 5.60 -15.15 5.30
N LEU A 196 6.39 -14.43 6.09
CA LEU A 196 7.43 -13.52 5.59
C LEU A 196 8.80 -14.18 5.55
N ASP A 197 9.04 -15.21 6.35
CA ASP A 197 10.32 -15.89 6.49
C ASP A 197 10.44 -17.15 5.63
N HIS A 198 11.64 -17.70 5.52
CA HIS A 198 11.89 -19.01 4.94
C HIS A 198 11.05 -20.08 5.62
N THR A 199 10.34 -20.87 4.81
CA THR A 199 9.44 -21.90 5.31
C THR A 199 10.18 -22.88 6.21
N GLN A 200 11.46 -23.17 5.95
CA GLN A 200 12.31 -24.09 6.73
C GLN A 200 12.33 -23.79 8.23
N HIS A 201 12.23 -22.53 8.64
CA HIS A 201 12.21 -22.12 10.04
C HIS A 201 10.85 -22.33 10.72
N HIS A 202 9.82 -22.65 9.93
CA HIS A 202 8.43 -22.81 10.35
C HIS A 202 7.83 -24.12 9.79
N PRO A 203 8.37 -25.31 10.14
CA PRO A 203 7.97 -26.60 9.53
C PRO A 203 6.50 -26.98 9.74
N HIS A 204 5.83 -26.38 10.72
CA HIS A 204 4.43 -26.67 11.06
C HIS A 204 3.42 -25.77 10.33
N ILE A 205 3.89 -24.70 9.69
CA ILE A 205 3.05 -23.78 8.93
C ILE A 205 2.80 -24.39 7.55
N LYS A 206 1.58 -24.87 7.34
CA LYS A 206 1.12 -25.52 6.11
C LYS A 206 -0.37 -25.35 5.95
N LYS A 207 -0.86 -25.45 4.72
CA LYS A 207 -2.29 -25.42 4.42
C LYS A 207 -2.94 -26.75 4.83
N SER A 208 -3.97 -26.71 5.67
CA SER A 208 -4.81 -27.88 5.97
C SER A 208 -6.09 -27.47 6.67
N VAL A 209 -7.09 -28.37 6.72
CA VAL A 209 -8.35 -28.16 7.44
C VAL A 209 -8.13 -27.90 8.94
N ASN A 210 -7.03 -28.43 9.51
CA ASN A 210 -6.66 -28.27 10.91
C ASN A 210 -5.58 -27.16 11.12
N SER A 211 -5.35 -26.32 10.12
CA SER A 211 -4.39 -25.21 10.13
C SER A 211 -4.99 -24.02 9.37
N TYR A 212 -4.21 -23.28 8.59
CA TYR A 212 -4.69 -22.15 7.82
C TYR A 212 -5.48 -22.61 6.58
N GLN A 213 -6.63 -22.00 6.36
CA GLN A 213 -7.42 -22.13 5.13
C GLN A 213 -6.77 -21.35 3.99
N TYR A 214 -6.23 -20.16 4.29
CA TYR A 214 -5.54 -19.30 3.35
C TYR A 214 -4.10 -19.07 3.80
N LEU A 215 -3.13 -19.37 2.94
CA LEU A 215 -1.71 -19.24 3.26
C LEU A 215 -1.00 -18.45 2.16
N PHE A 216 -0.41 -17.32 2.52
CA PHE A 216 0.26 -16.40 1.62
C PHE A 216 1.74 -16.32 1.95
N TYR A 217 2.58 -16.20 0.93
CA TYR A 217 4.02 -16.03 1.08
C TYR A 217 4.40 -14.63 0.61
N LEU A 218 5.12 -13.89 1.44
CA LEU A 218 5.68 -12.59 1.09
C LEU A 218 7.19 -12.69 1.13
N HIS A 219 7.83 -12.65 -0.04
CA HIS A 219 9.28 -12.67 -0.11
C HIS A 219 9.84 -11.40 0.55
N HIS A 220 10.77 -11.54 1.50
CA HIS A 220 11.32 -10.43 2.29
C HIS A 220 12.78 -10.10 1.97
N ASP A 221 13.46 -10.93 1.18
CA ASP A 221 14.86 -10.74 0.77
C ASP A 221 14.99 -10.51 -0.77
N LEU A 222 15.66 -9.46 -1.25
CA LEU A 222 15.79 -9.23 -2.71
C LEU A 222 16.83 -10.11 -3.40
N GLY A 223 17.82 -10.62 -2.66
CA GLY A 223 18.95 -11.37 -3.18
C GLY A 223 18.75 -12.88 -3.16
N ASP A 224 17.85 -13.39 -2.31
CA ASP A 224 17.64 -14.83 -2.16
C ASP A 224 16.62 -15.40 -3.16
N ILE A 225 16.91 -15.25 -4.45
CA ILE A 225 16.06 -15.79 -5.52
C ILE A 225 16.05 -17.33 -5.51
N ASP A 226 17.13 -17.95 -5.03
CA ASP A 226 17.26 -19.41 -4.96
C ASP A 226 16.31 -20.03 -3.91
N ALA A 227 15.75 -19.23 -2.99
CA ALA A 227 14.71 -19.65 -2.06
C ALA A 227 13.53 -20.33 -2.77
N TYR A 228 13.16 -19.89 -3.98
CA TYR A 228 12.09 -20.52 -4.75
C TYR A 228 12.42 -21.95 -5.16
N GLU A 229 13.70 -22.26 -5.42
CA GLU A 229 14.16 -23.60 -5.78
C GLU A 229 14.35 -24.47 -4.53
N ILE A 230 15.03 -23.94 -3.53
CA ILE A 230 15.30 -24.61 -2.24
C ILE A 230 13.99 -25.01 -1.56
N GLU A 231 13.01 -24.11 -1.55
CA GLU A 231 11.73 -24.28 -0.84
C GLU A 231 10.57 -24.71 -1.73
N LYS A 232 10.85 -25.05 -2.99
CA LYS A 232 9.85 -25.38 -4.02
C LYS A 232 8.74 -26.31 -3.53
N ASN A 233 9.11 -27.36 -2.79
CA ASN A 233 8.13 -28.34 -2.32
C ASN A 233 7.15 -27.78 -1.29
N ARG A 234 7.59 -26.81 -0.49
CA ARG A 234 6.80 -26.19 0.58
C ARG A 234 5.98 -25.02 0.08
N LEU A 235 6.55 -24.22 -0.81
CA LEU A 235 5.86 -23.10 -1.47
C LEU A 235 4.70 -23.57 -2.36
N ARG A 236 4.63 -24.85 -2.72
CA ARG A 236 3.53 -25.41 -3.52
C ARG A 236 2.16 -25.27 -2.88
N ASP A 237 2.09 -25.29 -1.55
CA ASP A 237 0.83 -25.31 -0.79
C ASP A 237 0.28 -23.91 -0.50
N PHE A 238 1.01 -22.86 -0.89
CA PHE A 238 0.62 -21.47 -0.72
C PHE A 238 -0.38 -21.02 -1.80
N ASN A 239 -1.35 -20.22 -1.40
CA ASN A 239 -2.38 -19.65 -2.26
C ASN A 239 -1.81 -18.56 -3.19
N ILE A 240 -1.05 -17.62 -2.62
CA ILE A 240 -0.37 -16.56 -3.37
C ILE A 240 1.06 -16.45 -2.87
N ILE A 241 1.98 -16.30 -3.83
CA ILE A 241 3.38 -15.97 -3.61
C ILE A 241 3.58 -14.55 -4.14
N PHE A 242 3.77 -13.60 -3.22
CA PHE A 242 4.08 -12.22 -3.55
C PHE A 242 5.58 -12.07 -3.79
N VAL A 243 5.94 -11.56 -4.96
CA VAL A 243 7.33 -11.36 -5.39
C VAL A 243 7.64 -9.86 -5.59
N PRO A 244 8.89 -9.43 -5.39
CA PRO A 244 9.23 -8.00 -5.35
C PRO A 244 9.23 -7.28 -6.71
N GLY A 245 9.59 -8.00 -7.78
CA GLY A 245 9.80 -7.40 -9.09
C GLY A 245 9.87 -8.45 -10.21
N ASP A 246 10.21 -8.00 -11.42
CA ASP A 246 10.19 -8.83 -12.63
C ASP A 246 11.16 -10.00 -12.56
N VAL A 247 12.37 -9.77 -12.06
CA VAL A 247 13.41 -10.81 -11.97
C VAL A 247 12.92 -11.97 -11.10
N HIS A 248 12.37 -11.66 -9.92
CA HIS A 248 11.80 -12.64 -9.00
C HIS A 248 10.57 -13.32 -9.57
N TYR A 249 9.70 -12.59 -10.27
CA TYR A 249 8.52 -13.14 -10.92
C TYR A 249 8.88 -14.21 -11.95
N HIS A 250 9.76 -13.89 -12.89
CA HIS A 250 10.17 -14.83 -13.94
C HIS A 250 10.87 -16.06 -13.35
N HIS A 251 11.72 -15.87 -12.33
CA HIS A 251 12.39 -16.97 -11.67
C HIS A 251 11.41 -17.87 -10.91
N ALA A 252 10.54 -17.29 -10.07
CA ALA A 252 9.51 -18.02 -9.33
C ALA A 252 8.57 -18.77 -10.29
N GLN A 253 8.17 -18.16 -11.40
CA GLN A 253 7.35 -18.82 -12.42
C GLN A 253 8.06 -20.02 -13.05
N LYS A 254 9.33 -19.88 -13.43
CA LYS A 254 10.12 -20.97 -14.03
C LYS A 254 10.25 -22.17 -13.08
N ILE A 255 10.48 -21.90 -11.79
CA ILE A 255 10.75 -22.94 -10.79
C ILE A 255 9.47 -23.57 -10.25
N LEU A 256 8.50 -22.76 -9.86
CA LEU A 256 7.30 -23.21 -9.17
C LEU A 256 6.19 -23.60 -10.16
N GLY A 257 6.14 -22.93 -11.31
CA GLY A 257 5.04 -23.01 -12.26
C GLY A 257 3.71 -22.52 -11.68
N SER A 258 2.72 -22.33 -12.55
CA SER A 258 1.33 -22.16 -12.14
C SER A 258 0.66 -23.54 -12.03
N THR A 259 -0.06 -23.81 -10.94
CA THR A 259 -0.90 -25.01 -10.84
C THR A 259 -2.35 -24.64 -11.06
N TYR A 260 -3.07 -25.40 -11.89
CA TYR A 260 -4.49 -25.21 -12.15
C TYR A 260 -5.29 -26.30 -11.42
N ALA A 261 -6.39 -25.93 -10.76
CA ALA A 261 -7.39 -26.91 -10.33
C ALA A 261 -8.13 -27.40 -11.57
N GLN A 262 -8.00 -28.70 -11.87
CA GLN A 262 -8.70 -29.33 -13.00
C GLN A 262 -10.23 -29.16 -12.93
N ALA A 263 -10.79 -29.09 -11.73
CA ALA A 263 -12.23 -28.87 -11.51
C ALA A 263 -12.72 -27.47 -11.90
N PHE A 264 -11.83 -26.48 -12.00
CA PHE A 264 -12.20 -25.07 -12.18
C PHE A 264 -11.48 -24.39 -13.35
N GLN A 265 -10.59 -25.09 -14.06
CA GLN A 265 -9.71 -24.51 -15.09
C GLN A 265 -9.00 -23.21 -14.64
N GLN A 266 -8.74 -23.06 -13.34
CA GLN A 266 -8.20 -21.82 -12.74
C GLN A 266 -6.97 -22.10 -11.87
N PRO A 267 -6.01 -21.15 -11.74
CA PRO A 267 -4.82 -21.36 -10.93
C PRO A 267 -5.16 -21.51 -9.44
N THR A 268 -4.70 -22.58 -8.79
CA THR A 268 -4.78 -22.77 -7.32
C THR A 268 -3.67 -22.06 -6.56
N ARG A 269 -2.59 -21.72 -7.27
CA ARG A 269 -1.46 -20.95 -6.76
C ARG A 269 -1.16 -19.81 -7.73
N LEU A 270 -1.17 -18.59 -7.21
CA LEU A 270 -0.81 -17.38 -7.95
C LEU A 270 0.59 -16.92 -7.56
N ILE A 271 1.34 -16.41 -8.53
CA ILE A 271 2.59 -15.69 -8.31
C ILE A 271 2.29 -14.27 -8.77
N LEU A 272 2.32 -13.30 -7.85
CA LEU A 272 1.92 -11.92 -8.12
C LEU A 272 3.04 -10.97 -7.74
N GLN A 273 3.28 -9.97 -8.57
CA GLN A 273 4.20 -8.89 -8.24
C GLN A 273 3.54 -7.98 -7.21
N GLY A 274 4.06 -7.99 -5.98
CA GLY A 274 3.54 -7.17 -4.88
C GLY A 274 4.31 -5.86 -4.68
N GLY A 275 5.42 -5.68 -5.41
CA GLY A 275 6.40 -4.63 -5.10
C GLY A 275 7.16 -4.94 -3.81
N TRP A 276 7.74 -3.92 -3.19
CA TRP A 276 8.58 -4.06 -2.00
C TRP A 276 8.04 -3.26 -0.80
N PRO A 277 7.20 -3.87 0.05
CA PRO A 277 6.52 -3.15 1.14
C PRO A 277 7.47 -2.51 2.16
N LYS A 278 8.70 -3.05 2.30
CA LYS A 278 9.77 -2.48 3.13
C LYS A 278 10.08 -1.01 2.79
N TYR A 279 9.81 -0.57 1.55
CA TYR A 279 10.01 0.82 1.11
C TYR A 279 8.84 1.76 1.35
N ASP A 280 7.61 1.26 1.55
CA ASP A 280 6.43 2.12 1.74
C ASP A 280 6.56 3.06 2.95
N LYS A 281 7.33 2.63 3.94
CA LYS A 281 7.54 3.31 5.22
C LYS A 281 8.98 3.80 5.40
N MET A 282 9.73 4.04 4.32
CA MET A 282 11.02 4.74 4.37
C MET A 282 10.93 6.21 4.83
N GLN A 283 9.85 6.61 5.51
CA GLN A 283 9.84 7.88 6.25
C GLN A 283 10.72 7.69 7.49
N ILE A 284 11.86 8.38 7.50
CA ILE A 284 12.84 8.48 8.58
C ILE A 284 12.09 8.67 9.91
N PRO A 285 12.00 7.64 10.78
CA PRO A 285 11.27 7.81 12.04
C PRO A 285 11.94 8.86 12.94
N LYS A 286 11.22 9.43 13.92
CA LYS A 286 11.74 10.57 14.71
C LYS A 286 13.12 10.30 15.35
N GLU A 287 13.37 9.08 15.81
CA GLU A 287 14.65 8.62 16.38
C GLU A 287 15.82 8.72 15.39
N TYR A 288 15.54 8.80 14.10
CA TYR A 288 16.51 8.81 13.00
C TYR A 288 16.86 10.25 12.59
N SER A 289 16.02 11.23 12.96
CA SER A 289 16.31 12.66 12.80
C SER A 289 17.59 13.04 13.54
N GLU A 290 17.85 12.42 14.70
CA GLU A 290 19.07 12.66 15.49
C GLU A 290 20.31 12.16 14.76
N LEU A 291 20.25 10.97 14.13
CA LEU A 291 21.35 10.44 13.33
C LEU A 291 21.60 11.31 12.08
N ALA A 292 20.53 11.66 11.36
CA ALA A 292 20.62 12.54 10.20
C ALA A 292 21.21 13.91 10.56
N GLN A 293 20.75 14.50 11.68
CA GLN A 293 21.27 15.75 12.21
C GLN A 293 22.74 15.62 12.60
N LYS A 294 23.11 14.52 13.29
CA LYS A 294 24.50 14.25 13.66
C LYS A 294 25.40 14.18 12.43
N LEU A 295 25.00 13.43 11.40
CA LEU A 295 25.75 13.33 10.13
C LEU A 295 25.89 14.69 9.45
N SER A 296 24.81 15.48 9.40
CA SER A 296 24.81 16.81 8.76
C SER A 296 25.71 17.84 9.45
N ASN A 297 26.02 17.65 10.75
CA ASN A 297 26.89 18.53 11.53
C ASN A 297 28.38 18.20 11.38
N LEU A 298 28.71 17.07 10.73
CA LEU A 298 30.09 16.65 10.53
C LEU A 298 30.63 17.21 9.19
N PRO A 299 31.94 17.54 9.10
CA PRO A 299 32.52 18.20 7.92
C PRO A 299 32.81 17.24 6.76
N TYR A 300 32.30 16.02 6.80
CA TYR A 300 32.63 14.97 5.84
C TYR A 300 31.64 14.95 4.68
N LYS A 301 32.17 14.89 3.46
CA LYS A 301 31.38 14.92 2.23
C LYS A 301 30.64 13.60 1.98
N TYR A 302 31.25 12.48 2.32
CA TYR A 302 30.78 11.15 1.97
C TYR A 302 30.49 10.31 3.19
N THR A 303 29.55 9.39 3.06
CA THR A 303 29.16 8.43 4.10
C THR A 303 29.25 6.99 3.60
N ILE A 304 30.02 6.17 4.33
CA ILE A 304 30.09 4.72 4.15
C ILE A 304 29.11 4.05 5.11
N LEU A 305 28.30 3.11 4.61
CA LEU A 305 27.57 2.15 5.42
C LEU A 305 28.29 0.81 5.36
N TYR A 306 28.79 0.33 6.50
CA TYR A 306 29.35 -1.01 6.62
C TYR A 306 28.33 -1.94 7.29
N ALA A 307 27.86 -2.93 6.55
CA ALA A 307 26.77 -3.82 6.98
C ALA A 307 27.12 -5.30 6.70
N PRO A 308 28.00 -5.92 7.50
CA PRO A 308 28.35 -7.33 7.31
C PRO A 308 27.18 -8.25 7.69
N THR A 309 27.01 -9.33 6.95
CA THR A 309 25.94 -10.31 7.20
C THR A 309 26.26 -11.13 8.45
N TRP A 310 27.49 -11.65 8.55
CA TRP A 310 27.90 -12.52 9.66
C TRP A 310 29.19 -12.04 10.34
N GLY A 311 29.12 -11.84 11.66
CA GLY A 311 30.28 -11.38 12.44
C GLY A 311 31.45 -12.37 12.49
N TYR A 312 31.18 -13.68 12.42
CA TYR A 312 32.22 -14.71 12.64
C TYR A 312 33.36 -14.70 11.61
N THR A 313 33.16 -14.08 10.43
CA THR A 313 34.20 -13.98 9.39
C THR A 313 35.30 -12.99 9.76
N ARG A 314 35.05 -12.11 10.75
CA ARG A 314 36.00 -11.13 11.30
C ARG A 314 36.68 -10.21 10.27
N GLU A 315 36.08 -10.05 9.08
CA GLU A 315 36.59 -9.15 8.04
C GLU A 315 36.78 -7.71 8.56
N TRP A 316 35.92 -7.32 9.49
CA TRP A 316 35.93 -6.02 10.14
C TRP A 316 37.25 -5.69 10.85
N GLU A 317 38.03 -6.67 11.31
CA GLU A 317 39.32 -6.42 11.96
C GLU A 317 40.31 -5.72 11.01
N GLN A 318 40.17 -5.97 9.71
CA GLN A 318 40.99 -5.37 8.67
C GLN A 318 40.34 -4.12 8.06
N LEU A 319 39.00 -4.06 8.00
CA LEU A 319 38.28 -2.91 7.43
C LEU A 319 38.14 -1.72 8.39
N LEU A 320 37.86 -1.96 9.68
CA LEU A 320 37.68 -0.87 10.65
C LEU A 320 38.90 0.07 10.74
N PRO A 321 40.16 -0.43 10.75
CA PRO A 321 41.34 0.45 10.73
C PRO A 321 41.44 1.32 9.47
N LEU A 322 40.96 0.84 8.32
CA LEU A 322 40.96 1.61 7.08
C LEU A 322 39.91 2.73 7.14
N PHE A 323 38.68 2.39 7.54
CA PHE A 323 37.60 3.36 7.71
C PHE A 323 37.97 4.49 8.65
N LYS A 324 38.67 4.17 9.74
CA LYS A 324 39.18 5.14 10.71
C LYS A 324 40.08 6.22 10.09
N ASN A 325 40.82 5.89 9.04
CA ASN A 325 41.81 6.79 8.44
C ASN A 325 41.25 7.64 7.29
N LEU A 326 40.02 7.39 6.86
CA LEU A 326 39.36 8.14 5.78
C LEU A 326 38.64 9.38 6.31
N GLN A 327 38.66 10.45 5.52
CA GLN A 327 37.88 11.67 5.75
C GLN A 327 36.42 11.48 5.29
N CYS A 328 35.71 10.53 5.92
CA CYS A 328 34.30 10.23 5.65
C CYS A 328 33.51 9.91 6.92
N ASN A 329 32.18 9.97 6.84
CA ASN A 329 31.31 9.37 7.85
C ASN A 329 31.27 7.85 7.65
N VAL A 330 31.21 7.09 8.73
CA VAL A 330 31.13 5.62 8.71
C VAL A 330 30.00 5.19 9.63
N ILE A 331 29.00 4.53 9.07
CA ILE A 331 27.90 3.94 9.81
C ILE A 331 28.11 2.43 9.82
N ILE A 332 28.24 1.83 11.00
CA ILE A 332 28.32 0.39 11.18
C ILE A 332 26.93 -0.11 11.54
N LYS A 333 26.38 -1.03 10.75
CA LYS A 333 25.04 -1.59 10.96
C LYS A 333 25.09 -3.11 11.03
N ASN A 334 25.06 -3.62 12.25
CA ASN A 334 24.99 -5.07 12.50
C ASN A 334 23.56 -5.62 12.49
N HIS A 335 23.46 -6.90 12.16
CA HIS A 335 22.24 -7.68 12.26
C HIS A 335 21.96 -8.09 13.72
N ILE A 336 20.69 -8.27 14.08
CA ILE A 336 20.30 -8.77 15.41
C ILE A 336 20.51 -10.29 15.55
N TYR A 337 20.47 -11.01 14.43
CA TYR A 337 20.45 -12.47 14.27
C TYR A 337 19.21 -13.13 14.88
N VAL A 338 19.00 -12.95 16.18
CA VAL A 338 17.87 -13.46 16.94
C VAL A 338 17.41 -12.37 17.92
N ASN A 339 16.11 -12.31 18.19
CA ASN A 339 15.60 -11.36 19.18
C ASN A 339 16.12 -11.70 20.59
N PRO A 340 16.36 -10.69 21.45
CA PRO A 340 16.79 -10.93 22.83
C PRO A 340 15.85 -11.91 23.55
N GLY A 341 16.41 -12.96 24.15
CA GLY A 341 15.67 -13.98 24.90
C GLY A 341 15.07 -15.12 24.06
N GLN A 342 15.23 -15.11 22.74
CA GLN A 342 14.85 -16.25 21.89
C GLN A 342 16.00 -17.25 21.75
N ALA A 343 15.66 -18.53 21.59
CA ALA A 343 16.63 -19.59 21.35
C ALA A 343 17.19 -19.50 19.93
N TYR A 344 18.46 -19.88 19.76
CA TYR A 344 19.06 -20.03 18.44
C TYR A 344 18.43 -21.21 17.68
N PRO A 345 18.50 -21.22 16.34
CA PRO A 345 18.10 -22.39 15.58
C PRO A 345 18.87 -23.62 16.04
N GLN A 346 18.14 -24.73 16.18
CA GLN A 346 18.72 -26.00 16.58
C GLN A 346 19.82 -26.43 15.60
N GLY A 347 21.01 -26.72 16.13
CA GLY A 347 22.18 -27.12 15.34
C GLY A 347 22.99 -25.95 14.75
N ALA A 348 22.57 -24.70 14.97
CA ALA A 348 23.28 -23.50 14.54
C ALA A 348 23.79 -22.64 15.72
N GLU A 349 23.63 -23.09 16.96
CA GLU A 349 23.90 -22.33 18.19
C GLU A 349 25.30 -21.73 18.19
N VAL A 350 26.32 -22.54 17.85
CA VAL A 350 27.73 -22.12 17.83
C VAL A 350 27.98 -20.98 16.84
N ILE A 351 27.35 -21.01 15.66
CA ILE A 351 27.52 -19.99 14.62
C ILE A 351 26.89 -18.68 15.07
N TYR A 352 25.68 -18.74 15.65
CA TYR A 352 24.98 -17.57 16.16
C TYR A 352 25.71 -16.93 17.35
N GLU A 353 26.18 -17.73 18.30
CA GLU A 353 26.97 -17.24 19.43
C GLU A 353 28.29 -16.60 18.98
N SER A 354 29.01 -17.26 18.07
CA SER A 354 30.26 -16.74 17.50
C SER A 354 30.03 -15.40 16.78
N SER A 355 28.95 -15.31 16.00
CA SER A 355 28.58 -14.09 15.28
C SER A 355 28.22 -12.97 16.23
N LEU A 356 27.38 -13.24 17.25
CA LEU A 356 26.97 -12.26 18.25
C LEU A 356 28.16 -11.71 19.05
N ARG A 357 29.07 -12.59 19.47
CA ARG A 357 30.31 -12.19 20.14
C ARG A 357 31.16 -11.31 19.24
N SER A 358 31.36 -11.71 17.99
CA SER A 358 32.21 -10.93 17.07
C SER A 358 31.62 -9.57 16.73
N VAL A 359 30.29 -9.44 16.54
CA VAL A 359 29.68 -8.13 16.33
C VAL A 359 29.74 -7.24 17.56
N GLN A 360 29.67 -7.81 18.78
CA GLN A 360 29.89 -7.04 20.02
C GLN A 360 31.33 -6.50 20.08
N GLU A 361 32.33 -7.35 19.83
CA GLU A 361 33.73 -6.93 19.78
C GLU A 361 33.99 -5.86 18.70
N MET A 362 33.34 -5.98 17.54
CA MET A 362 33.43 -4.97 16.48
C MET A 362 32.86 -3.63 16.92
N GLU A 363 31.67 -3.63 17.54
CA GLU A 363 31.02 -2.41 18.02
C GLU A 363 31.84 -1.75 19.12
N GLU A 364 32.33 -2.52 20.08
CA GLU A 364 33.23 -2.04 21.14
C GLU A 364 34.52 -1.44 20.56
N THR A 365 35.13 -2.11 19.57
CA THR A 365 36.32 -1.63 18.88
C THR A 365 36.06 -0.30 18.15
N ALA A 366 34.95 -0.20 17.42
CA ALA A 366 34.57 1.00 16.72
C ALA A 366 34.32 2.18 17.67
N LEU A 367 33.62 1.93 18.80
CA LEU A 367 33.38 2.93 19.83
C LEU A 367 34.68 3.35 20.54
N ALA A 368 35.62 2.43 20.74
CA ALA A 368 36.92 2.71 21.35
C ALA A 368 37.80 3.65 20.52
N TYR A 369 37.55 3.80 19.21
CA TYR A 369 38.22 4.82 18.41
C TYR A 369 37.89 6.25 18.86
N ASN A 370 36.75 6.44 19.55
CA ASN A 370 36.30 7.73 20.07
C ASN A 370 36.27 8.83 18.99
N LEU A 371 35.81 8.47 17.79
CA LEU A 371 35.69 9.37 16.64
C LEU A 371 34.22 9.70 16.37
N PRO A 372 33.84 10.99 16.26
CA PRO A 372 32.43 11.38 16.13
C PRO A 372 31.79 10.95 14.80
N ASN A 373 32.61 10.67 13.78
CA ASN A 373 32.20 10.21 12.45
C ASN A 373 32.08 8.69 12.30
N ILE A 374 32.43 7.92 13.32
CA ILE A 374 32.17 6.48 13.35
C ILE A 374 30.96 6.24 14.23
N ILE A 375 29.89 5.72 13.64
CA ILE A 375 28.58 5.60 14.27
C ILE A 375 28.15 4.14 14.23
N VAL A 376 27.92 3.55 15.39
CA VAL A 376 27.27 2.24 15.49
C VAL A 376 25.75 2.45 15.52
N ALA A 377 25.06 2.03 14.46
CA ALA A 377 23.62 2.13 14.36
C ALA A 377 22.92 1.03 15.18
N PRO A 378 21.75 1.30 15.80
CA PRO A 378 21.02 0.28 16.55
C PRO A 378 20.74 -0.96 15.70
N ARG A 379 20.97 -2.16 16.24
CA ARG A 379 20.80 -3.40 15.46
C ARG A 379 19.36 -3.62 14.97
N LYS A 380 18.36 -3.20 15.75
CA LYS A 380 16.91 -3.27 15.40
C LYS A 380 16.46 -2.25 14.35
N LEU A 381 17.33 -1.31 13.99
CA LEU A 381 17.04 -0.30 12.98
C LEU A 381 16.85 -0.96 11.61
N ASN A 382 15.80 -0.57 10.88
CA ASN A 382 15.67 -0.94 9.48
C ASN A 382 16.83 -0.31 8.70
N ILE A 383 17.62 -1.14 8.03
CA ILE A 383 18.79 -0.68 7.28
C ILE A 383 18.39 0.23 6.10
N CYS A 384 17.22 0.01 5.49
CA CYS A 384 16.76 0.83 4.36
C CYS A 384 16.56 2.31 4.75
N SER A 385 16.26 2.58 6.03
CA SER A 385 16.11 3.94 6.54
C SER A 385 17.44 4.72 6.59
N LEU A 386 18.58 4.03 6.46
CA LEU A 386 19.91 4.66 6.40
C LEU A 386 20.29 5.07 4.98
N PHE A 387 19.72 4.41 3.96
CA PHE A 387 20.14 4.58 2.57
C PHE A 387 20.13 6.02 2.04
N PRO A 388 19.16 6.90 2.41
CA PRO A 388 19.18 8.29 1.95
C PRO A 388 20.38 9.12 2.41
N PHE A 389 21.15 8.63 3.39
CA PHE A 389 22.29 9.34 3.98
C PHE A 389 23.65 8.72 3.60
N VAL A 390 23.64 7.72 2.74
CA VAL A 390 24.80 6.86 2.45
C VAL A 390 25.15 6.99 0.98
N ASP A 391 26.44 7.15 0.69
CA ASP A 391 26.97 7.21 -0.67
C ASP A 391 27.51 5.83 -1.11
N VAL A 392 28.13 5.11 -0.18
CA VAL A 392 28.78 3.82 -0.43
C VAL A 392 28.35 2.79 0.60
N LEU A 393 27.78 1.68 0.15
CA LEU A 393 27.54 0.49 0.96
C LEU A 393 28.72 -0.47 0.78
N VAL A 394 29.26 -0.95 1.90
CA VAL A 394 30.21 -2.06 1.94
C VAL A 394 29.56 -3.19 2.73
N THR A 395 29.41 -4.34 2.09
CA THR A 395 28.89 -5.55 2.71
C THR A 395 29.63 -6.76 2.16
N ASP A 396 29.44 -7.91 2.80
CA ASP A 396 29.89 -9.19 2.27
C ASP A 396 28.83 -9.70 1.28
N GLN A 397 28.40 -10.95 1.40
CA GLN A 397 27.35 -11.50 0.54
C GLN A 397 25.97 -11.29 1.16
N SER A 398 25.33 -10.17 0.77
CA SER A 398 24.04 -9.73 1.33
C SER A 398 23.09 -9.20 0.27
N SER A 399 21.80 -9.49 0.44
CA SER A 399 20.74 -8.92 -0.36
C SER A 399 20.59 -7.41 -0.20
N VAL A 400 21.12 -6.84 0.89
CA VAL A 400 21.17 -5.38 1.08
C VAL A 400 21.98 -4.69 -0.02
N SER A 401 22.92 -5.41 -0.67
CA SER A 401 23.65 -4.91 -1.84
C SER A 401 22.69 -4.50 -2.96
N ILE A 402 21.63 -5.27 -3.19
CA ILE A 402 20.59 -5.00 -4.20
C ILE A 402 19.65 -3.91 -3.72
N GLU A 403 19.24 -3.95 -2.46
CA GLU A 403 18.36 -2.96 -1.86
C GLU A 403 18.97 -1.54 -1.92
N PHE A 404 20.30 -1.41 -1.91
CA PHE A 404 20.98 -0.13 -1.92
C PHE A 404 21.24 0.46 -3.31
N LEU A 405 21.12 -0.33 -4.39
CA LEU A 405 21.53 0.07 -5.76
C LEU A 405 20.91 1.38 -6.24
N SER A 406 19.69 1.70 -5.79
CA SER A 406 19.01 2.93 -6.20
C SER A 406 19.52 4.19 -5.49
N PHE A 407 20.31 4.04 -4.43
CA PHE A 407 20.76 5.14 -3.58
C PHE A 407 22.22 5.51 -3.85
N GLY A 408 23.10 4.52 -3.92
CA GLY A 408 24.54 4.78 -4.05
C GLY A 408 25.32 3.63 -4.65
N ILE A 409 26.61 3.61 -4.35
CA ILE A 409 27.56 2.62 -4.84
C ILE A 409 27.54 1.41 -3.90
N SER A 410 27.24 0.24 -4.43
CA SER A 410 27.17 -1.00 -3.67
C SER A 410 28.42 -1.83 -3.89
N ILE A 411 29.15 -2.14 -2.81
CA ILE A 411 30.40 -2.92 -2.86
C ILE A 411 30.25 -4.19 -2.03
N GLU A 412 30.60 -5.32 -2.65
CA GLU A 412 30.49 -6.66 -2.08
C GLU A 412 31.88 -7.30 -1.93
N THR A 413 32.21 -7.79 -0.72
CA THR A 413 33.54 -8.33 -0.41
C THR A 413 33.70 -9.83 -0.70
N GLY A 414 32.59 -10.57 -0.76
CA GLY A 414 32.58 -12.02 -0.98
C GLY A 414 32.78 -12.90 0.24
N ARG A 415 32.77 -12.36 1.46
CA ARG A 415 33.11 -13.05 2.73
C ARG A 415 34.58 -13.45 2.80
N PHE A 416 35.26 -12.94 3.83
CA PHE A 416 36.66 -13.26 4.13
C PHE A 416 36.94 -14.78 4.10
N ASN A 417 37.98 -15.21 3.36
CA ASN A 417 38.49 -16.59 3.23
C ASN A 417 37.72 -17.63 2.40
N ALA A 418 36.68 -17.29 1.64
CA ALA A 418 36.13 -18.27 0.70
C ALA A 418 36.88 -18.22 -0.65
N ASP A 419 37.10 -19.40 -1.25
CA ASP A 419 37.92 -19.62 -2.45
C ASP A 419 37.45 -18.66 -3.57
N PRO A 420 38.34 -17.83 -4.15
CA PRO A 420 37.98 -16.91 -5.24
C PRO A 420 37.43 -17.63 -6.48
N ASN A 421 37.59 -18.96 -6.59
CA ASN A 421 36.99 -19.79 -7.64
C ASN A 421 35.64 -20.43 -7.25
N GLN A 422 35.20 -20.36 -5.99
CA GLN A 422 33.94 -20.98 -5.51
C GLN A 422 32.83 -19.97 -5.18
N LEU A 423 33.16 -18.69 -5.00
CA LEU A 423 32.17 -17.66 -4.69
C LEU A 423 31.71 -16.96 -5.96
N GLN A 424 30.55 -17.35 -6.48
CA GLN A 424 29.78 -16.41 -7.27
C GLN A 424 28.89 -15.62 -6.30
N PRO A 425 29.02 -14.28 -6.21
CA PRO A 425 28.15 -13.49 -5.36
C PRO A 425 26.72 -13.57 -5.89
N GLN A 426 25.79 -14.17 -5.13
CA GLN A 426 24.38 -14.34 -5.54
C GLN A 426 23.73 -13.02 -5.95
N SER A 427 24.10 -11.92 -5.32
CA SER A 427 23.62 -10.57 -5.62
C SER A 427 24.17 -10.03 -6.95
N SER A 428 25.45 -10.26 -7.25
CA SER A 428 26.10 -9.84 -8.50
C SER A 428 25.61 -10.61 -9.74
N LEU A 429 25.03 -11.81 -9.53
CA LEU A 429 24.30 -12.54 -10.56
C LEU A 429 22.99 -11.83 -10.95
N ILE A 430 22.42 -11.05 -10.03
CA ILE A 430 21.15 -10.34 -10.21
C ILE A 430 21.39 -8.95 -10.80
N SER A 431 22.47 -8.26 -10.42
CA SER A 431 22.88 -6.99 -11.04
C SER A 431 24.39 -6.84 -11.21
N LYS A 432 24.78 -6.38 -12.40
CA LYS A 432 26.16 -6.00 -12.75
C LYS A 432 26.59 -4.66 -12.14
N ASP A 433 25.66 -3.91 -11.55
CA ASP A 433 25.93 -2.62 -10.93
C ASP A 433 26.51 -2.77 -9.50
N ILE A 434 26.52 -3.99 -8.94
CA ILE A 434 27.16 -4.31 -7.66
C ILE A 434 28.66 -4.56 -7.91
N LEU A 435 29.50 -3.79 -7.23
CA LEU A 435 30.95 -3.89 -7.37
C LEU A 435 31.48 -4.99 -6.47
N PHE A 436 31.86 -6.11 -7.07
CA PHE A 436 32.63 -7.12 -6.35
C PHE A 436 34.07 -6.64 -6.14
N LYS A 437 34.49 -6.50 -4.88
CA LYS A 437 35.85 -6.11 -4.50
C LYS A 437 36.32 -6.94 -3.31
N PRO A 438 37.16 -7.96 -3.53
CA PRO A 438 37.78 -8.71 -2.44
C PRO A 438 38.54 -7.79 -1.48
N LEU A 439 38.73 -8.23 -0.25
CA LEU A 439 39.36 -7.43 0.81
C LEU A 439 40.68 -6.74 0.38
N LYS A 440 41.53 -7.42 -0.40
CA LYS A 440 42.79 -6.86 -0.88
C LYS A 440 42.58 -5.65 -1.81
N GLU A 441 41.59 -5.70 -2.69
CA GLU A 441 41.26 -4.56 -3.55
C GLU A 441 40.59 -3.44 -2.75
N LEU A 442 39.78 -3.79 -1.75
CA LEU A 442 39.21 -2.80 -0.83
C LEU A 442 40.28 -2.06 -0.02
N GLN A 443 41.34 -2.75 0.39
CA GLN A 443 42.50 -2.13 1.02
C GLN A 443 43.13 -1.05 0.13
N GLU A 444 43.18 -1.25 -1.19
CA GLU A 444 43.69 -0.27 -2.15
C GLU A 444 42.71 0.91 -2.34
N VAL A 445 41.41 0.63 -2.37
CA VAL A 445 40.35 1.65 -2.45
C VAL A 445 40.38 2.56 -1.21
N PHE A 446 40.50 1.99 -0.03
CA PHE A 446 40.46 2.70 1.24
C PHE A 446 41.85 3.11 1.77
N ALA A 447 42.91 2.96 0.97
CA ALA A 447 44.27 3.34 1.35
C ALA A 447 44.46 4.86 1.49
N SER A 448 43.64 5.67 0.80
CA SER A 448 43.69 7.13 0.85
C SER A 448 42.38 7.76 0.42
N ASP A 449 42.11 9.00 0.87
CA ASP A 449 40.94 9.78 0.44
C ASP A 449 40.89 9.97 -1.08
N SER A 450 42.05 10.12 -1.72
CA SER A 450 42.13 10.27 -3.19
C SER A 450 41.66 9.03 -3.93
N SER A 451 42.05 7.83 -3.47
CA SER A 451 41.60 6.56 -4.05
C SER A 451 40.10 6.36 -3.86
N PHE A 452 39.61 6.65 -2.65
CA PHE A 452 38.19 6.55 -2.31
C PHE A 452 37.32 7.52 -3.12
N HIS A 453 37.72 8.79 -3.22
CA HIS A 453 36.99 9.79 -4.02
C HIS A 453 36.99 9.46 -5.51
N ASN A 454 38.10 8.93 -6.04
CA ASN A 454 38.20 8.51 -7.42
C ASN A 454 37.23 7.37 -7.74
N LEU A 455 37.06 6.39 -6.84
CA LEU A 455 36.03 5.36 -6.99
C LEU A 455 34.65 6.00 -7.10
N ILE A 456 34.30 6.91 -6.20
CA ILE A 456 32.98 7.56 -6.21
C ILE A 456 32.75 8.34 -7.51
N GLU A 457 33.74 9.07 -7.99
CA GLU A 457 33.64 9.85 -9.23
C GLU A 457 33.42 8.95 -10.45
N ILE A 458 34.17 7.86 -10.58
CA ILE A 458 34.03 6.90 -11.69
C ILE A 458 32.65 6.25 -11.67
N GLU A 459 32.21 5.77 -10.52
CA GLU A 459 30.96 5.00 -10.39
C GLU A 459 29.73 5.90 -10.49
N SER A 460 29.81 7.15 -10.03
CA SER A 460 28.71 8.12 -10.17
C SER A 460 28.44 8.54 -11.62
N GLN A 461 29.41 8.36 -12.53
CA GLN A 461 29.25 8.67 -13.95
C GLN A 461 28.56 7.56 -14.76
N LYS A 462 28.41 6.35 -14.20
CA LYS A 462 27.75 5.24 -14.87
C LYS A 462 26.24 5.48 -14.92
N GLN A 463 25.67 5.48 -16.12
CA GLN A 463 24.23 5.71 -16.37
C GLN A 463 23.31 4.54 -15.97
N HIS A 464 23.86 3.44 -15.46
CA HIS A 464 23.11 2.23 -15.13
C HIS A 464 22.90 2.14 -13.62
N ARG A 465 21.65 2.28 -13.21
CA ARG A 465 21.14 1.79 -11.93
C ARG A 465 19.82 1.11 -12.26
N ASP A 466 19.89 -0.07 -12.83
CA ASP A 466 18.69 -0.88 -13.09
C ASP A 466 18.04 -1.15 -11.74
N SER A 467 16.92 -0.47 -11.43
CA SER A 467 16.22 -0.71 -10.19
C SER A 467 15.45 -2.02 -10.32
N ILE A 468 16.05 -3.10 -9.81
CA ILE A 468 15.40 -4.41 -9.61
C ILE A 468 14.06 -4.25 -8.87
N VAL A 469 13.94 -3.19 -8.06
CA VAL A 469 12.70 -2.76 -7.43
C VAL A 469 12.04 -1.65 -8.24
N ASN A 470 10.78 -1.82 -8.60
CA ASN A 470 9.99 -0.78 -9.26
C ASN A 470 9.58 0.31 -8.26
N HIS A 471 10.32 1.42 -8.22
CA HIS A 471 10.04 2.56 -7.33
C HIS A 471 8.78 3.35 -7.69
N ASN A 472 8.14 3.07 -8.84
CA ASN A 472 6.88 3.72 -9.21
C ASN A 472 5.67 3.18 -8.42
N ILE A 473 5.81 2.03 -7.74
CA ILE A 473 4.76 1.47 -6.88
C ILE A 473 4.84 2.17 -5.52
N LYS A 474 4.24 3.36 -5.43
CA LYS A 474 3.91 3.97 -4.14
C LYS A 474 2.79 3.12 -3.52
N SER A 475 3.05 2.49 -2.37
CA SER A 475 2.08 1.67 -1.60
C SER A 475 1.98 0.19 -1.99
N SER A 476 3.13 -0.49 -2.09
CA SER A 476 3.23 -1.94 -2.31
C SER A 476 2.40 -2.74 -1.28
N GLY A 477 2.46 -2.35 -0.01
CA GLY A 477 1.73 -2.98 1.08
C GLY A 477 0.21 -2.84 0.98
N ALA A 478 -0.28 -1.70 0.48
CA ALA A 478 -1.70 -1.50 0.23
C ALA A 478 -2.18 -2.35 -0.96
N LEU A 479 -1.37 -2.45 -2.02
CA LEU A 479 -1.66 -3.33 -3.15
C LEU A 479 -1.74 -4.80 -2.71
N ILE A 480 -0.76 -5.29 -1.96
CA ILE A 480 -0.74 -6.67 -1.45
C ILE A 480 -1.96 -6.92 -0.54
N ALA A 481 -2.27 -6.01 0.38
CA ALA A 481 -3.44 -6.12 1.25
C ALA A 481 -4.73 -6.20 0.45
N GLN A 482 -4.89 -5.36 -0.58
CA GLN A 482 -6.05 -5.40 -1.48
C GLN A 482 -6.14 -6.71 -2.25
N LEU A 483 -5.02 -7.23 -2.76
CA LEU A 483 -4.99 -8.51 -3.49
C LEU A 483 -5.35 -9.69 -2.57
N ILE A 484 -4.90 -9.69 -1.32
CA ILE A 484 -5.26 -10.71 -0.32
C ILE A 484 -6.75 -10.62 0.04
N ASP A 485 -7.24 -9.44 0.39
CA ASP A 485 -8.66 -9.21 0.73
C ASP A 485 -9.56 -9.73 -0.39
N ARG A 486 -9.20 -9.33 -1.60
CA ARG A 486 -9.84 -9.75 -2.82
C ARG A 486 -9.84 -11.28 -2.97
N TYR A 487 -8.67 -11.90 -2.90
CA TYR A 487 -8.56 -13.36 -3.01
C TYR A 487 -9.43 -14.09 -1.99
N ILE A 488 -9.44 -13.65 -0.74
CA ILE A 488 -10.23 -14.28 0.32
C ILE A 488 -11.74 -14.12 0.04
N ALA A 489 -12.20 -12.91 -0.29
CA ALA A 489 -13.59 -12.64 -0.61
C ALA A 489 -14.11 -13.51 -1.77
N PHE A 490 -13.28 -13.71 -2.80
CA PHE A 490 -13.60 -14.57 -3.93
C PHE A 490 -13.86 -16.02 -3.51
N TRP A 491 -12.99 -16.60 -2.68
CA TRP A 491 -13.14 -17.98 -2.24
C TRP A 491 -14.27 -18.17 -1.23
N GLN A 492 -14.53 -17.20 -0.36
CA GLN A 492 -15.70 -17.22 0.52
C GLN A 492 -17.02 -17.20 -0.28
N VAL A 493 -17.06 -16.48 -1.41
CA VAL A 493 -18.21 -16.47 -2.31
C VAL A 493 -18.38 -17.82 -3.03
N LEU A 494 -17.30 -18.43 -3.49
CA LEU A 494 -17.34 -19.75 -4.15
C LEU A 494 -17.77 -20.88 -3.20
N GLU A 495 -17.35 -20.81 -1.95
CA GLU A 495 -17.70 -21.79 -0.92
C GLU A 495 -19.15 -21.62 -0.42
N ASN A 496 -19.87 -20.58 -0.87
CA ASN A 496 -21.25 -20.34 -0.47
C ASN A 496 -22.23 -21.25 -1.26
N PRO A 497 -22.91 -22.20 -0.59
CA PRO A 497 -23.77 -23.19 -1.25
C PRO A 497 -25.07 -22.60 -1.82
N LEU A 498 -25.35 -21.30 -1.64
CA LEU A 498 -26.60 -20.64 -2.03
C LEU A 498 -26.55 -19.93 -3.40
N LYS A 499 -25.41 -19.92 -4.12
CA LYS A 499 -25.29 -19.20 -5.40
C LYS A 499 -25.45 -20.10 -6.62
N SER A 500 -26.10 -19.58 -7.66
CA SER A 500 -26.28 -20.30 -8.92
C SER A 500 -24.99 -20.35 -9.75
N HIS A 501 -24.81 -21.41 -10.56
CA HIS A 501 -23.59 -21.65 -11.35
C HIS A 501 -23.25 -20.47 -12.29
N SER A 502 -24.25 -19.79 -12.87
CA SER A 502 -24.05 -18.65 -13.78
C SER A 502 -23.58 -17.37 -13.10
N GLU A 503 -24.00 -17.14 -11.85
CA GLU A 503 -23.55 -16.00 -11.05
C GLU A 503 -22.08 -16.20 -10.64
N LEU A 504 -21.68 -17.44 -10.36
CA LEU A 504 -20.29 -17.80 -10.09
C LEU A 504 -19.40 -17.60 -11.33
N GLU A 505 -19.83 -18.05 -12.52
CA GLU A 505 -19.07 -17.85 -13.77
C GLU A 505 -18.85 -16.37 -14.13
N THR A 506 -19.86 -15.52 -13.92
CA THR A 506 -19.76 -14.08 -14.22
C THR A 506 -18.77 -13.40 -13.27
N LEU A 507 -18.84 -13.73 -11.96
CA LEU A 507 -17.85 -13.25 -10.99
C LEU A 507 -16.45 -13.73 -11.39
N MET A 508 -16.29 -15.02 -11.68
CA MET A 508 -15.01 -15.62 -12.06
C MET A 508 -14.36 -14.94 -13.27
N ASN A 509 -15.13 -14.56 -14.28
CA ASN A 509 -14.62 -13.86 -15.47
C ASN A 509 -14.18 -12.42 -15.17
N GLN A 510 -14.93 -11.68 -14.36
CA GLN A 510 -14.55 -10.32 -13.93
C GLN A 510 -13.26 -10.34 -13.09
N TRP A 511 -13.12 -11.36 -12.24
CA TRP A 511 -11.94 -11.58 -11.41
C TRP A 511 -10.70 -11.95 -12.22
N HIS A 512 -10.85 -12.85 -13.19
CA HIS A 512 -9.76 -13.20 -14.09
C HIS A 512 -9.26 -11.97 -14.85
N GLN A 513 -10.18 -11.16 -15.40
CA GLN A 513 -9.80 -9.91 -16.07
C GLN A 513 -9.05 -8.94 -15.15
N LEU A 514 -9.44 -8.86 -13.88
CA LEU A 514 -8.85 -7.95 -12.90
C LEU A 514 -7.52 -8.44 -12.29
N LEU A 515 -7.25 -9.75 -12.30
CA LEU A 515 -5.94 -10.32 -11.92
C LEU A 515 -4.96 -10.36 -13.10
N VAL A 516 -5.47 -10.39 -14.34
CA VAL A 516 -4.68 -10.37 -15.57
C VAL A 516 -4.30 -8.94 -15.99
N SER A 517 -5.16 -7.95 -15.71
CA SER A 517 -4.87 -6.51 -15.87
C SER A 517 -3.97 -6.01 -14.75
#